data_AF-A0A1H3KNM5-F1
#
_entry.id   AF-A0A1H3KNM5-F1
#
_cell.length_a   1.000
_cell.length_b   1.000
_cell.length_c   1.000
_cell.angle_alpha   90.00
_cell.angle_beta   90.00
_cell.angle_gamma   90.00
#
_symmetry.space_group_name_H-M   'P 1'
#
loop_
_entity.id
_entity.type
_entity.pdbx_description
1 polymer ?
#
loop_
_entity_poly.entity_id
_entity_poly.type
_entity_poly.pdbx_seq_one_letter_code
_entity_poly.pdbx_strand_id
1 'polypeptide(L)'
;MWATLCGSALRLCRLLFQIINAPLSAPTSAPDPAPRLTPRLLLRPYNFDDDNNDAAAFFALIAANRSRLRPSFPKREAAASSVEASARLLAQFRHDWRTGRLYVLGIWHHPDGRYLGDISLKPNWNAPITLEIGYYLDAEAEGQGYAREALAAAVAFGFNTLGAARLLIRCLPDNPRSSAVAEGLGFRLLPVRPRPWLQRVLSGGPNVLYYILKR
;
A
#
# COMPACT_ATOMS: atom_id res chain seq x y z
N MET A 1 -55.08 23.73 17.09
CA MET A 1 -54.62 22.34 17.27
C MET A 1 -53.91 21.86 16.01
N TRP A 2 -52.73 22.42 15.68
CA TRP A 2 -51.93 22.07 14.49
C TRP A 2 -50.45 22.24 14.84
N ALA A 3 -49.83 21.21 15.43
CA ALA A 3 -48.39 21.19 15.67
C ALA A 3 -47.87 19.79 16.06
N THR A 4 -47.97 18.77 15.18
CA THR A 4 -47.31 17.48 15.49
C THR A 4 -47.01 16.54 14.31
N LEU A 5 -46.68 17.03 13.11
CA LEU A 5 -46.36 16.15 11.97
C LEU A 5 -45.08 16.49 11.17
N CYS A 6 -44.05 17.10 11.80
CA CYS A 6 -42.81 17.46 11.08
C CYS A 6 -41.53 16.74 11.57
N GLY A 7 -41.58 16.00 12.69
CA GLY A 7 -40.37 15.41 13.30
C GLY A 7 -39.91 14.06 12.72
N SER A 8 -40.84 13.23 12.26
CA SER A 8 -40.60 11.83 11.89
C SER A 8 -39.97 11.68 10.50
N ALA A 9 -40.41 12.48 9.52
CA ALA A 9 -39.90 12.43 8.14
C ALA A 9 -38.44 12.93 8.03
N LEU A 10 -38.08 13.97 8.79
CA LEU A 10 -36.71 14.50 8.85
C LEU A 10 -35.71 13.55 9.54
N ARG A 11 -36.16 12.77 10.54
CA ARG A 11 -35.35 11.73 11.18
C ARG A 11 -35.11 10.52 10.27
N LEU A 12 -36.12 10.10 9.52
CA LEU A 12 -35.99 9.03 8.51
C LEU A 12 -35.04 9.42 7.37
N CYS A 13 -35.14 10.65 6.85
CA CYS A 13 -34.18 11.15 5.85
C CYS A 13 -32.75 11.23 6.39
N ARG A 14 -32.53 11.65 7.64
CA ARG A 14 -31.18 11.67 8.24
C ARG A 14 -30.61 10.27 8.50
N LEU A 15 -31.44 9.31 8.94
CA LEU A 15 -31.02 7.91 9.10
C LEU A 15 -30.67 7.28 7.76
N LEU A 16 -31.51 7.49 6.73
CA LEU A 16 -31.24 7.00 5.38
C LEU A 16 -29.96 7.63 4.83
N PHE A 17 -29.72 8.93 5.04
CA PHE A 17 -28.48 9.59 4.62
C PHE A 17 -27.23 9.06 5.37
N GLN A 18 -27.35 8.69 6.65
CA GLN A 18 -26.27 8.09 7.42
C GLN A 18 -26.02 6.62 7.05
N ILE A 19 -27.05 5.87 6.68
CA ILE A 19 -26.92 4.48 6.20
C ILE A 19 -26.31 4.44 4.79
N ILE A 20 -26.66 5.39 3.93
CA ILE A 20 -26.12 5.50 2.57
C ILE A 20 -24.66 6.01 2.57
N ASN A 21 -24.26 6.80 3.57
CA ASN A 21 -22.92 7.40 3.66
C ASN A 21 -22.06 6.85 4.81
N ALA A 22 -22.44 5.72 5.40
CA ALA A 22 -21.55 5.04 6.34
C ALA A 22 -20.27 4.64 5.59
N PRO A 23 -19.07 4.91 6.16
CA PRO A 23 -17.84 4.42 5.56
C PRO A 23 -17.98 2.91 5.44
N LEU A 24 -17.89 2.38 4.21
CA LEU A 24 -17.90 0.94 4.01
C LEU A 24 -16.74 0.37 4.83
N SER A 25 -17.08 -0.51 5.76
CA SER A 25 -16.11 -1.27 6.53
C SER A 25 -15.25 -2.12 5.58
N ALA A 26 -14.05 -2.49 6.02
CA ALA A 26 -13.24 -3.49 5.31
C ALA A 26 -14.09 -4.73 4.94
N PRO A 27 -13.77 -5.45 3.86
CA PRO A 27 -14.50 -6.65 3.46
C PRO A 27 -14.62 -7.63 4.64
N THR A 28 -15.78 -8.27 4.77
CA THR A 28 -16.14 -9.16 5.90
C THR A 28 -15.17 -10.35 6.04
N SER A 29 -14.48 -10.73 4.97
CA SER A 29 -13.37 -11.69 4.98
C SER A 29 -12.14 -11.12 4.27
N ALA A 30 -10.96 -11.37 4.84
CA ALA A 30 -9.70 -11.02 4.19
C ALA A 30 -9.48 -11.86 2.92
N PRO A 31 -8.85 -11.30 1.87
CA PRO A 31 -8.51 -12.05 0.67
C PRO A 31 -7.53 -13.18 0.99
N ASP A 32 -7.56 -14.22 0.16
CA ASP A 32 -6.64 -15.35 0.24
C ASP A 32 -5.17 -14.86 0.24
N PRO A 33 -4.37 -15.20 1.28
CA PRO A 33 -2.94 -14.91 1.34
C PRO A 33 -2.09 -15.73 0.35
N ALA A 34 -2.69 -16.55 -0.53
CA ALA A 34 -1.99 -17.36 -1.51
C ALA A 34 -0.87 -16.59 -2.25
N PRO A 35 0.31 -17.21 -2.43
CA PRO A 35 1.39 -16.61 -3.19
C PRO A 35 1.01 -16.32 -4.65
N ARG A 36 1.58 -15.25 -5.21
CA ARG A 36 1.44 -14.86 -6.62
C ARG A 36 2.76 -15.10 -7.33
N LEU A 37 2.75 -16.06 -8.26
CA LEU A 37 3.87 -16.33 -9.14
C LEU A 37 3.83 -15.42 -10.37
N THR A 38 5.01 -14.99 -10.76
CA THR A 38 5.31 -14.24 -11.99
C THR A 38 6.50 -14.93 -12.66
N PRO A 39 6.93 -14.52 -13.87
CA PRO A 39 8.05 -15.18 -14.54
C PRO A 39 9.33 -15.28 -13.69
N ARG A 40 9.63 -14.27 -12.86
CA ARG A 40 10.87 -14.22 -12.06
C ARG A 40 10.64 -14.06 -10.56
N LEU A 41 9.44 -13.68 -10.13
CA LEU A 41 9.14 -13.36 -8.74
C LEU A 41 8.06 -14.24 -8.14
N LEU A 42 8.24 -14.54 -6.85
CA LEU A 42 7.20 -15.02 -5.96
C LEU A 42 6.81 -13.87 -5.04
N LEU A 43 5.57 -13.39 -5.14
CA LEU A 43 5.02 -12.40 -4.22
C LEU A 43 4.16 -13.08 -3.18
N ARG A 44 4.53 -13.00 -1.90
CA ARG A 44 3.78 -13.68 -0.83
C ARG A 44 3.79 -12.89 0.47
N PRO A 45 2.78 -13.07 1.34
CA PRO A 45 2.88 -12.67 2.73
C PRO A 45 4.11 -13.30 3.39
N TYR A 46 4.58 -12.67 4.46
CA TYR A 46 5.74 -13.16 5.19
C TYR A 46 5.39 -14.37 6.05
N ASN A 47 6.33 -15.30 6.11
CA ASN A 47 6.33 -16.43 7.01
C ASN A 47 7.00 -16.01 8.33
N PHE A 48 6.51 -16.57 9.42
CA PHE A 48 6.93 -16.25 10.80
C PHE A 48 7.00 -17.52 11.65
N ASP A 49 6.93 -18.70 11.01
CA ASP A 49 7.04 -19.99 11.69
C ASP A 49 8.51 -20.23 12.05
N ASP A 50 8.76 -20.93 13.16
CA ASP A 50 10.12 -21.04 13.74
C ASP A 50 11.16 -21.59 12.74
N ASP A 51 10.77 -22.57 11.91
CA ASP A 51 11.64 -23.19 10.89
C ASP A 51 11.70 -22.42 9.56
N ASN A 52 10.85 -21.41 9.38
CA ASN A 52 10.68 -20.68 8.12
C ASN A 52 10.29 -19.22 8.38
N ASN A 53 11.14 -18.48 9.09
CA ASN A 53 10.88 -17.10 9.50
C ASN A 53 11.63 -16.09 8.60
N ASP A 54 10.90 -15.20 7.95
CA ASP A 54 11.48 -14.21 7.05
C ASP A 54 12.11 -12.99 7.77
N ALA A 55 11.99 -12.89 9.09
CA ALA A 55 12.40 -11.70 9.84
C ALA A 55 13.89 -11.37 9.68
N ALA A 56 14.76 -12.39 9.59
CA ALA A 56 16.19 -12.20 9.40
C ALA A 56 16.51 -11.60 8.02
N ALA A 57 15.91 -12.16 6.96
CA ALA A 57 16.06 -11.64 5.59
C ALA A 57 15.50 -10.22 5.45
N PHE A 58 14.33 -9.97 6.04
CA PHE A 58 13.71 -8.65 6.06
C PHE A 58 14.60 -7.62 6.77
N PHE A 59 15.09 -7.95 7.98
CA PHE A 59 15.98 -7.08 8.75
C PHE A 59 17.27 -6.78 7.98
N ALA A 60 17.91 -7.82 7.44
CA ALA A 60 19.18 -7.68 6.72
C ALA A 60 19.06 -6.72 5.52
N LEU A 61 18.00 -6.86 4.71
CA LEU A 61 17.76 -5.97 3.59
C LEU A 61 17.54 -4.53 4.06
N ILE A 62 16.65 -4.30 5.04
CA ILE A 62 16.40 -2.94 5.53
C ILE A 62 17.67 -2.33 6.12
N ALA A 63 18.44 -3.09 6.90
CA ALA A 63 19.69 -2.66 7.51
C ALA A 63 20.72 -2.22 6.45
N ALA A 64 20.90 -3.00 5.38
CA ALA A 64 21.81 -2.69 4.29
C ALA A 64 21.40 -1.43 3.49
N ASN A 65 20.10 -1.08 3.52
CA ASN A 65 19.53 -0.03 2.68
C ASN A 65 18.95 1.17 3.46
N ARG A 66 19.19 1.28 4.77
CA ARG A 66 18.53 2.28 5.65
C ARG A 66 18.60 3.71 5.11
N SER A 67 19.80 4.18 4.75
CA SER A 67 19.99 5.56 4.29
C SER A 67 19.19 5.87 3.02
N ARG A 68 19.12 4.90 2.08
CA ARG A 68 18.38 4.99 0.82
C ARG A 68 16.86 4.90 1.03
N LEU A 69 16.41 4.04 1.94
CA LEU A 69 14.98 3.84 2.19
C LEU A 69 14.36 4.91 3.08
N ARG A 70 15.12 5.51 4.00
CA ARG A 70 14.62 6.47 5.00
C ARG A 70 13.81 7.65 4.42
N PRO A 71 14.18 8.29 3.29
CA PRO A 71 13.39 9.40 2.74
C PRO A 71 11.97 9.00 2.33
N SER A 72 11.80 7.81 1.72
CA SER A 72 10.52 7.33 1.21
C SER A 72 9.75 6.45 2.21
N PHE A 73 10.46 5.71 3.07
CA PHE A 73 9.89 4.71 3.99
C PHE A 73 10.41 4.86 5.43
N PRO A 74 10.38 6.06 6.03
CA PRO A 74 10.98 6.30 7.36
C PRO A 74 10.37 5.43 8.45
N LYS A 75 9.05 5.15 8.38
CA LYS A 75 8.37 4.28 9.35
C LYS A 75 8.78 2.81 9.21
N ARG A 76 9.01 2.34 7.98
CA ARG A 76 9.41 0.95 7.71
C ARG A 76 10.82 0.71 8.21
N GLU A 77 11.72 1.65 7.87
CA GLU A 77 13.11 1.64 8.27
C GLU A 77 13.27 1.69 9.80
N ALA A 78 12.55 2.60 10.47
CA ALA A 78 12.61 2.73 11.92
C ALA A 78 12.05 1.50 12.66
N ALA A 79 11.00 0.86 12.13
CA ALA A 79 10.39 -0.31 12.76
C ALA A 79 11.27 -1.58 12.68
N ALA A 80 12.18 -1.65 11.71
CA ALA A 80 13.09 -2.78 11.51
C ALA A 80 14.40 -2.57 12.30
N SER A 81 14.35 -2.26 13.59
CA SER A 81 15.55 -1.93 14.39
C SER A 81 16.40 -3.13 14.80
N SER A 82 15.81 -4.33 14.83
CA SER A 82 16.48 -5.61 15.08
C SER A 82 15.74 -6.74 14.36
N VAL A 83 16.26 -7.97 14.42
CA VAL A 83 15.56 -9.16 13.90
C VAL A 83 14.25 -9.39 14.68
N GLU A 84 14.26 -9.23 16.00
CA GLU A 84 13.08 -9.40 16.85
C GLU A 84 12.03 -8.30 16.59
N ALA A 85 12.48 -7.06 16.37
CA ALA A 85 11.58 -5.97 15.97
C ALA A 85 10.95 -6.23 14.60
N SER A 86 11.73 -6.78 13.67
CA SER A 86 11.25 -7.21 12.36
C SER A 86 10.22 -8.33 12.49
N ALA A 87 10.48 -9.35 13.31
CA ALA A 87 9.51 -10.43 13.56
C ALA A 87 8.17 -9.89 14.09
N ARG A 88 8.20 -8.95 15.04
CA ARG A 88 6.99 -8.27 15.55
C ARG A 88 6.26 -7.50 14.44
N LEU A 89 7.00 -6.81 13.57
CA LEU A 89 6.44 -6.08 12.44
C LEU A 89 5.78 -7.03 11.41
N LEU A 90 6.41 -8.17 11.10
CA LEU A 90 5.85 -9.17 10.19
C LEU A 90 4.57 -9.78 10.76
N ALA A 91 4.52 -10.05 12.07
CA ALA A 91 3.31 -10.49 12.75
C ALA A 91 2.18 -9.43 12.69
N GLN A 92 2.54 -8.14 12.78
CA GLN A 92 1.58 -7.05 12.57
C GLN A 92 1.04 -7.02 11.14
N PHE A 93 1.87 -7.26 10.11
CA PHE A 93 1.39 -7.34 8.73
C PHE A 93 0.37 -8.47 8.53
N ARG A 94 0.53 -9.62 9.20
CA ARG A 94 -0.47 -10.69 9.19
C ARG A 94 -1.80 -10.21 9.80
N HIS A 95 -1.75 -9.49 10.92
CA HIS A 95 -2.94 -8.93 11.54
C HIS A 95 -3.61 -7.88 10.63
N ASP A 96 -2.82 -7.01 10.01
CA ASP A 96 -3.32 -5.98 9.09
C ASP A 96 -3.93 -6.59 7.83
N TRP A 97 -3.37 -7.69 7.32
CA TRP A 97 -3.95 -8.46 6.22
C TRP A 97 -5.33 -8.99 6.58
N ARG A 98 -5.44 -9.65 7.75
CA ARG A 98 -6.70 -10.23 8.25
C ARG A 98 -7.79 -9.19 8.50
N THR A 99 -7.39 -7.97 8.86
CA THR A 99 -8.31 -6.86 9.17
C THR A 99 -8.53 -5.92 7.99
N GLY A 100 -7.91 -6.18 6.84
CA GLY A 100 -7.99 -5.34 5.64
C GLY A 100 -7.39 -3.94 5.80
N ARG A 101 -6.46 -3.75 6.73
CA ARG A 101 -5.78 -2.46 6.98
C ARG A 101 -4.61 -2.23 6.03
N LEU A 102 -3.87 -3.29 5.73
CA LEU A 102 -2.70 -3.25 4.88
C LEU A 102 -2.43 -4.65 4.33
N TYR A 103 -2.17 -4.75 3.04
CA TYR A 103 -1.75 -6.00 2.40
C TYR A 103 -0.28 -5.86 2.01
N VAL A 104 0.61 -6.58 2.70
CA VAL A 104 2.05 -6.56 2.39
C VAL A 104 2.47 -7.90 1.80
N LEU A 105 3.17 -7.83 0.68
CA LEU A 105 3.78 -8.97 0.01
C LEU A 105 5.29 -8.74 -0.06
N GLY A 106 6.06 -9.69 0.47
CA GLY A 106 7.49 -9.77 0.17
C GLY A 106 7.70 -10.15 -1.29
N ILE A 107 8.71 -9.56 -1.91
CA ILE A 107 9.14 -9.82 -3.28
C ILE A 107 10.33 -10.78 -3.18
N TRP A 108 10.15 -12.01 -3.63
CA TRP A 108 11.17 -13.05 -3.60
C TRP A 108 11.56 -13.41 -5.02
N HIS A 109 12.85 -13.54 -5.29
CA HIS A 109 13.31 -14.07 -6.57
C HIS A 109 12.97 -15.57 -6.63
N HIS A 110 12.16 -15.97 -7.60
CA HIS A 110 11.61 -17.32 -7.68
C HIS A 110 12.68 -18.42 -7.90
N PRO A 111 13.75 -18.19 -8.70
CA PRO A 111 14.78 -19.21 -8.92
C PRO A 111 15.64 -19.57 -7.70
N ASP A 112 15.99 -18.59 -6.86
CA ASP A 112 16.98 -18.78 -5.78
C ASP A 112 16.46 -18.42 -4.37
N GLY A 113 15.20 -17.97 -4.27
CA GLY A 113 14.57 -17.64 -2.99
C GLY A 113 15.09 -16.35 -2.34
N ARG A 114 15.90 -15.54 -3.03
CA ARG A 114 16.44 -14.31 -2.45
C ARG A 114 15.34 -13.27 -2.21
N TYR A 115 15.32 -12.68 -1.01
CA TYR A 115 14.43 -11.55 -0.69
C TYR A 115 14.92 -10.28 -1.41
N LEU A 116 14.04 -9.65 -2.18
CA LEU A 116 14.36 -8.48 -3.01
C LEU A 116 13.72 -7.19 -2.54
N GLY A 117 12.81 -7.22 -1.56
CA GLY A 117 12.08 -6.05 -1.07
C GLY A 117 10.60 -6.31 -0.89
N ASP A 118 9.77 -5.27 -0.79
CA ASP A 118 8.34 -5.46 -0.60
C ASP A 118 7.47 -4.57 -1.48
N ILE A 119 6.23 -5.03 -1.67
CA ILE A 119 5.14 -4.25 -2.25
C ILE A 119 3.93 -4.36 -1.32
N SER A 120 3.26 -3.22 -1.11
CA SER A 120 2.14 -3.12 -0.19
C SER A 120 0.98 -2.36 -0.81
N LEU A 121 -0.24 -2.74 -0.45
CA LEU A 121 -1.47 -2.08 -0.85
C LEU A 121 -2.22 -1.66 0.41
N LYS A 122 -2.40 -0.36 0.59
CA LYS A 122 -3.15 0.24 1.69
C LYS A 122 -4.54 0.64 1.21
N PRO A 123 -5.62 -0.03 1.66
CA PRO A 123 -6.96 0.31 1.24
C PRO A 123 -7.50 1.57 1.91
N ASN A 124 -8.33 2.28 1.16
CA ASN A 124 -9.38 3.15 1.64
C ASN A 124 -10.70 2.57 1.15
N TRP A 125 -11.45 1.98 2.08
CA TRP A 125 -12.68 1.24 1.79
C TRP A 125 -13.89 2.13 1.49
N ASN A 126 -13.78 3.45 1.68
CA ASN A 126 -14.85 4.37 1.30
C ASN A 126 -15.13 4.32 -0.20
N ALA A 127 -16.40 4.33 -0.59
CA ALA A 127 -16.79 4.34 -2.00
C ALA A 127 -16.38 5.67 -2.70
N PRO A 128 -15.74 5.62 -3.87
CA PRO A 128 -15.22 4.42 -4.53
C PRO A 128 -13.93 3.91 -3.87
N ILE A 129 -13.81 2.58 -3.71
CA ILE A 129 -12.66 1.94 -3.07
C ILE A 129 -11.38 2.36 -3.80
N THR A 130 -10.37 2.79 -3.04
CA THR A 130 -9.05 3.14 -3.58
C THR A 130 -7.95 2.44 -2.81
N LEU A 131 -6.85 2.09 -3.48
CA LEU A 131 -5.68 1.52 -2.83
C LEU A 131 -4.46 2.38 -3.10
N GLU A 132 -3.68 2.68 -2.06
CA GLU A 132 -2.35 3.25 -2.21
C GLU A 132 -1.31 2.14 -2.25
N ILE A 133 -0.50 2.10 -3.30
CA ILE A 133 0.58 1.15 -3.49
C ILE A 133 1.91 1.81 -3.10
N GLY A 134 2.69 1.11 -2.29
CA GLY A 134 4.08 1.46 -1.99
C GLY A 134 4.97 0.24 -2.13
N TYR A 135 6.15 0.42 -2.71
CA TYR A 135 7.14 -0.64 -2.90
C TYR A 135 8.56 -0.10 -2.77
N TYR A 136 9.47 -0.98 -2.37
CA TYR A 136 10.91 -0.76 -2.46
C TYR A 136 11.60 -2.06 -2.82
N LEU A 137 12.81 -1.93 -3.37
CA LEU A 137 13.70 -3.05 -3.63
C LEU A 137 15.00 -2.87 -2.84
N ASP A 138 15.73 -3.97 -2.67
CA ASP A 138 17.16 -3.97 -2.41
C ASP A 138 17.89 -3.17 -3.52
N ALA A 139 19.00 -2.52 -3.17
CA ALA A 139 19.75 -1.70 -4.12
C ALA A 139 20.25 -2.51 -5.32
N GLU A 140 20.68 -3.75 -5.09
CA GLU A 140 21.18 -4.63 -6.15
C GLU A 140 20.07 -5.10 -7.09
N ALA A 141 18.82 -5.10 -6.64
CA ALA A 141 17.66 -5.52 -7.42
C ALA A 141 17.05 -4.38 -8.27
N GLU A 142 17.48 -3.13 -8.06
CA GLU A 142 17.02 -2.00 -8.87
C GLU A 142 17.51 -2.08 -10.32
N GLY A 143 16.76 -1.48 -11.26
CA GLY A 143 17.15 -1.44 -12.68
C GLY A 143 16.93 -2.75 -13.46
N GLN A 144 16.60 -3.86 -12.79
CA GLN A 144 16.40 -5.17 -13.42
C GLN A 144 14.93 -5.46 -13.82
N GLY A 145 14.04 -4.48 -13.63
CA GLY A 145 12.62 -4.58 -13.95
C GLY A 145 11.75 -5.29 -12.91
N TYR A 146 12.31 -5.77 -11.80
CA TYR A 146 11.55 -6.47 -10.75
C TYR A 146 10.43 -5.62 -10.13
N ALA A 147 10.65 -4.32 -9.92
CA ALA A 147 9.63 -3.43 -9.37
C ALA A 147 8.40 -3.32 -10.29
N ARG A 148 8.63 -3.27 -11.61
CA ARG A 148 7.56 -3.22 -12.61
C ARG A 148 6.80 -4.54 -12.67
N GLU A 149 7.49 -5.67 -12.62
CA GLU A 149 6.87 -7.00 -12.58
C GLU A 149 6.03 -7.19 -11.31
N ALA A 150 6.57 -6.81 -10.15
CA ALA A 150 5.85 -6.86 -8.88
C ALA A 150 4.63 -5.92 -8.89
N LEU A 151 4.79 -4.71 -9.42
CA LEU A 151 3.70 -3.74 -9.53
C LEU A 151 2.58 -4.24 -10.45
N ALA A 152 2.89 -4.92 -11.56
CA ALA A 152 1.88 -5.49 -12.44
C ALA A 152 1.01 -6.54 -11.72
N ALA A 153 1.64 -7.42 -10.94
CA ALA A 153 0.92 -8.41 -10.13
C ALA A 153 0.10 -7.74 -9.01
N ALA A 154 0.63 -6.68 -8.37
CA ALA A 154 -0.11 -5.91 -7.37
C ALA A 154 -1.30 -5.16 -7.97
N VAL A 155 -1.18 -4.64 -9.21
CA VAL A 155 -2.28 -4.01 -9.95
C VAL A 155 -3.40 -5.02 -10.20
N ALA A 156 -3.06 -6.22 -10.68
CA ALA A 156 -4.04 -7.29 -10.88
C ALA A 156 -4.73 -7.67 -9.57
N PHE A 157 -3.98 -7.81 -8.47
CA PHE A 157 -4.55 -8.08 -7.14
C PHE A 157 -5.48 -6.97 -6.67
N GLY A 158 -5.07 -5.71 -6.82
CA GLY A 158 -5.86 -4.54 -6.42
C GLY A 158 -7.18 -4.41 -7.16
N PHE A 159 -7.20 -4.63 -8.47
CA PHE A 159 -8.42 -4.52 -9.27
C PHE A 159 -9.30 -5.78 -9.22
N ASN A 160 -8.70 -6.97 -9.33
CA ASN A 160 -9.47 -8.20 -9.51
C ASN A 160 -9.88 -8.83 -8.18
N THR A 161 -9.07 -8.70 -7.13
CA THR A 161 -9.35 -9.33 -5.84
C THR A 161 -9.87 -8.33 -4.81
N LEU A 162 -9.26 -7.15 -4.72
CA LEU A 162 -9.65 -6.12 -3.74
C LEU A 162 -10.76 -5.19 -4.24
N GLY A 163 -11.17 -5.30 -5.51
CA GLY A 163 -12.30 -4.54 -6.08
C GLY A 163 -12.07 -3.04 -6.13
N ALA A 164 -10.82 -2.58 -6.17
CA ALA A 164 -10.51 -1.16 -6.21
C ALA A 164 -11.05 -0.52 -7.50
N ALA A 165 -11.57 0.70 -7.40
CA ALA A 165 -11.86 1.51 -8.58
C ALA A 165 -10.60 2.25 -9.07
N ARG A 166 -9.65 2.52 -8.16
CA ARG A 166 -8.45 3.32 -8.42
C ARG A 166 -7.27 2.82 -7.61
N LEU A 167 -6.11 2.78 -8.24
CA LEU A 167 -4.82 2.52 -7.60
C LEU A 167 -4.00 3.81 -7.63
N LEU A 168 -3.32 4.10 -6.52
CA LEU A 168 -2.56 5.32 -6.31
C LEU A 168 -1.12 4.97 -5.99
N ILE A 169 -0.16 5.75 -6.50
CA ILE A 169 1.25 5.66 -6.11
C ILE A 169 1.72 7.07 -5.74
N ARG A 170 2.56 7.15 -4.70
CA ARG A 170 3.24 8.38 -4.29
C ARG A 170 4.73 8.24 -4.56
N CYS A 171 5.28 9.16 -5.34
CA CYS A 171 6.72 9.21 -5.63
C CYS A 171 7.30 10.51 -5.09
N LEU A 172 8.50 10.45 -4.51
CA LEU A 172 9.27 11.67 -4.28
C LEU A 172 9.84 12.16 -5.62
N PRO A 173 9.92 13.48 -5.89
CA PRO A 173 10.41 14.00 -7.17
C PRO A 173 11.86 13.65 -7.47
N ASP A 174 12.66 13.45 -6.43
CA ASP A 174 14.05 13.04 -6.49
C ASP A 174 14.21 11.51 -6.69
N ASN A 175 13.10 10.77 -6.82
CA ASN A 175 13.08 9.35 -7.17
C ASN A 175 12.43 9.12 -8.55
N PRO A 176 13.12 9.48 -9.65
CA PRO A 176 12.59 9.32 -11.01
C PRO A 176 12.39 7.84 -11.40
N ARG A 177 13.11 6.91 -10.74
CA ARG A 177 12.96 5.46 -10.98
C ARG A 177 11.56 4.98 -10.60
N SER A 178 11.04 5.42 -9.46
CA SER A 178 9.68 5.07 -9.02
C SER A 178 8.61 5.64 -9.94
N SER A 179 8.78 6.88 -10.41
CA SER A 179 7.92 7.49 -11.44
C SER A 179 7.91 6.69 -12.74
N ALA A 180 9.09 6.31 -13.25
CA ALA A 180 9.20 5.52 -14.48
C ALA A 180 8.52 4.13 -14.36
N VAL A 181 8.59 3.48 -13.19
CA VAL A 181 7.89 2.22 -12.93
C VAL A 181 6.37 2.42 -12.97
N ALA A 182 5.86 3.47 -12.33
CA ALA A 182 4.42 3.79 -12.34
C ALA A 182 3.92 4.10 -13.76
N GLU A 183 4.59 5.01 -14.47
CA GLU A 183 4.25 5.41 -15.84
C GLU A 183 4.32 4.23 -16.82
N GLY A 184 5.31 3.35 -16.65
CA GLY A 184 5.44 2.13 -17.44
C GLY A 184 4.24 1.20 -17.36
N LEU A 185 3.44 1.24 -16.28
CA LEU A 185 2.19 0.48 -16.16
C LEU A 185 0.94 1.32 -16.37
N GLY A 186 1.08 2.47 -17.04
CA GLY A 186 -0.05 3.31 -17.45
C GLY A 186 -0.62 4.17 -16.32
N PHE A 187 0.04 4.27 -15.17
CA PHE A 187 -0.34 5.26 -14.18
C PHE A 187 -0.11 6.66 -14.74
N ARG A 188 -1.07 7.53 -14.53
CA ARG A 188 -1.02 8.93 -14.98
C ARG A 188 -0.70 9.84 -13.81
N LEU A 189 0.23 10.78 -14.03
CA LEU A 189 0.52 11.82 -13.06
C LEU A 189 -0.72 12.70 -12.87
N LEU A 190 -1.12 12.89 -11.62
CA LEU A 190 -2.16 13.85 -11.26
C LEU A 190 -1.56 15.26 -11.23
N PRO A 191 -2.32 16.28 -11.67
CA PRO A 191 -1.89 17.66 -11.53
C PRO A 191 -1.65 17.98 -10.04
N VAL A 192 -0.62 18.76 -9.76
CA VAL A 192 -0.34 19.25 -8.41
C VAL A 192 -1.58 19.97 -7.90
N ARG A 193 -2.18 19.48 -6.81
CA ARG A 193 -3.29 20.21 -6.18
C ARG A 193 -2.74 21.55 -5.70
N PRO A 194 -3.27 22.70 -6.17
CA PRO A 194 -2.81 23.99 -5.71
C PRO A 194 -3.10 24.09 -4.20
N ARG A 195 -2.04 24.08 -3.38
CA ARG A 195 -2.18 24.38 -1.96
C ARG A 195 -2.24 25.90 -1.77
N PRO A 196 -3.09 26.42 -0.88
CA PRO A 196 -3.00 27.82 -0.45
C PRO A 196 -1.57 28.17 -0.02
N TRP A 197 -1.13 29.40 -0.29
CA TRP A 197 0.26 29.83 -0.10
C TRP A 197 0.77 29.54 1.32
N LEU A 198 -0.05 29.77 2.36
CA LEU A 198 0.24 29.44 3.76
C LEU A 198 0.56 27.96 3.98
N GLN A 199 -0.20 27.05 3.37
CA GLN A 199 0.06 25.62 3.47
C GLN A 199 1.35 25.24 2.74
N ARG A 200 1.70 25.91 1.64
CA ARG A 200 2.95 25.67 0.92
C ARG A 200 4.18 26.07 1.75
N VAL A 201 4.12 27.21 2.42
CA VAL A 201 5.20 27.74 3.28
C VAL A 201 5.34 26.90 4.56
N LEU A 202 4.23 26.50 5.18
CA LEU A 202 4.24 25.74 6.44
C LEU A 202 4.50 24.24 6.26
N SER A 203 4.23 23.66 5.08
CA SER A 203 4.29 22.20 4.92
C SER A 203 5.70 21.62 4.92
N GLY A 204 6.75 22.39 4.59
CA GLY A 204 8.19 22.03 4.66
C GLY A 204 8.62 20.69 4.03
N GLY A 205 7.68 19.91 3.50
CA GLY A 205 7.84 18.53 3.12
C GLY A 205 8.08 18.40 1.62
N PRO A 206 8.64 17.27 1.18
CA PRO A 206 8.94 17.04 -0.22
C PRO A 206 7.67 17.16 -1.06
N ASN A 207 7.79 17.77 -2.25
CA ASN A 207 6.70 17.87 -3.23
C ASN A 207 6.33 16.46 -3.71
N VAL A 208 5.44 15.74 -3.05
CA VAL A 208 5.10 14.37 -3.48
C VAL A 208 4.35 14.39 -4.81
N LEU A 209 4.81 13.58 -5.78
CA LEU A 209 4.12 13.30 -7.04
C LEU A 209 3.06 12.21 -6.80
N TYR A 210 1.85 12.42 -7.32
CA TYR A 210 0.74 11.50 -7.15
C TYR A 210 0.37 10.89 -8.51
N TYR A 211 0.42 9.57 -8.59
CA TYR A 211 0.08 8.80 -9.77
C TYR A 211 -1.23 8.04 -9.56
N ILE A 212 -2.04 7.93 -10.60
CA ILE A 212 -3.31 7.20 -10.57
C ILE A 212 -3.43 6.24 -11.75
N LEU A 213 -3.88 5.02 -11.47
CA LEU A 213 -4.40 4.07 -12.44
C LEU A 213 -5.88 3.83 -12.13
N LYS A 214 -6.71 3.92 -13.17
CA LYS A 214 -8.15 3.68 -13.08
C LYS A 214 -8.48 2.46 -13.92
N ARG A 215 -9.45 1.67 -13.45
CA ARG A 215 -10.09 0.65 -14.29
C ARG A 215 -10.97 1.32 -15.35
#